data_AF-A0AAW5SFB1-F1
#
_entry.id   AF-A0AAW5SFB1-F1
#
_cell.length_a   1.000
_cell.length_b   1.000
_cell.length_c   1.000
_cell.angle_alpha   90.00
_cell.angle_beta   90.00
_cell.angle_gamma   90.00
#
_symmetry.space_group_name_H-M   'P 1'
#
loop_
_entity.id
_entity.type
_entity.pdbx_description
1 polymer ?
#
loop_
_entity_poly.entity_id
_entity_poly.type
_entity_poly.pdbx_seq_one_letter_code
_entity_poly.pdbx_strand_id
1 'polypeptide(L)'
;MDPTFDQWVSSATYPTLFKVDRQVYVDLTRAFPGLGDVTRRQDELPLWVRACGLRLELQIPGRQLAWIRRADGGWLAQCVCWPTSTNGQSRLRMQLWVEPQALTPVE
;
A
#
# COMPACT_ATOMS: atom_id res chain seq x y z
N MET A 1 15.93 0.41 0.42
CA MET A 1 16.08 1.71 1.09
C MET A 1 14.68 2.10 1.53
N ASP A 2 14.42 2.18 2.84
CA ASP A 2 13.13 2.66 3.31
C ASP A 2 13.00 4.15 2.95
N PRO A 3 11.89 4.61 2.35
CA PRO A 3 11.58 6.02 2.25
C PRO A 3 11.41 6.57 3.66
N THR A 4 12.51 7.07 4.21
CA THR A 4 12.55 7.62 5.55
C THR A 4 12.03 9.06 5.55
N PHE A 5 11.55 9.48 6.72
CA PHE A 5 11.06 10.84 6.95
C PHE A 5 12.20 11.82 7.30
N ASP A 6 13.45 11.42 7.10
CA ASP A 6 14.62 12.09 7.69
C ASP A 6 14.81 13.51 7.15
N GLN A 7 14.33 13.78 5.94
CA GLN A 7 14.39 15.08 5.30
C GLN A 7 13.08 15.89 5.44
N TRP A 8 12.04 15.33 6.08
CA TRP A 8 10.78 16.04 6.28
C TRP A 8 10.84 16.91 7.55
N VAL A 9 10.85 18.22 7.36
CA VAL A 9 10.79 19.18 8.47
C VAL A 9 9.34 19.37 8.89
N SER A 10 8.95 18.82 10.04
CA SER A 10 7.63 19.06 10.64
C SER A 10 7.72 20.24 11.60
N SER A 11 6.98 21.32 11.32
CA SER A 11 6.87 22.46 12.23
C SER A 11 6.16 22.05 13.53
N ALA A 12 6.64 22.54 14.66
CA ALA A 12 5.95 22.34 15.95
C ALA A 12 4.59 23.07 16.00
N THR A 13 4.47 24.19 15.29
CA THR A 13 3.25 25.01 15.24
C THR A 13 2.27 24.50 14.19
N TYR A 14 2.80 24.01 13.06
CA TYR A 14 2.00 23.54 11.93
C TYR A 14 2.49 22.16 11.47
N PRO A 15 2.28 21.10 12.28
CA PRO A 15 2.76 19.78 11.93
C PRO A 15 2.05 19.26 10.69
N THR A 16 2.83 18.74 9.75
CA THR A 16 2.35 18.14 8.49
C THR A 16 2.70 16.67 8.37
N LEU A 17 3.50 16.13 9.29
CA LEU A 17 3.82 14.71 9.40
C LEU A 17 3.43 14.21 10.79
N PHE A 18 2.68 13.11 10.82
CA PHE A 18 2.21 12.45 12.04
C PHE A 18 2.58 10.97 11.97
N LYS A 19 3.56 10.55 12.76
CA LYS A 19 3.94 9.15 12.85
C LYS A 19 2.86 8.38 13.60
N VAL A 20 2.49 7.22 13.08
CA VAL A 20 1.54 6.30 13.71
C VAL A 20 2.09 4.89 13.62
N ASP A 21 1.54 3.99 14.42
CA ASP A 21 1.91 2.59 14.34
C ASP A 21 0.69 1.73 14.69
N ARG A 22 0.02 1.21 13.66
CA ARG A 22 -1.20 0.40 13.83
C ARG A 22 -1.43 -0.58 12.69
N GLN A 23 -2.16 -1.65 12.99
CA GLN A 23 -2.62 -2.60 11.99
C GLN A 23 -3.76 -1.99 11.17
N VAL A 24 -3.73 -2.25 9.86
CA VAL A 24 -4.73 -1.78 8.90
C VAL A 24 -4.98 -2.86 7.85
N TYR A 25 -6.17 -2.89 7.28
CA TYR A 25 -6.39 -3.45 5.95
C TYR A 25 -6.15 -2.36 4.90
N VAL A 26 -5.44 -2.71 3.83
CA VAL A 26 -5.17 -1.84 2.69
C VAL A 26 -6.00 -2.31 1.51
N ASP A 27 -6.88 -1.44 1.01
CA ASP A 27 -7.64 -1.65 -0.23
C ASP A 27 -6.72 -1.38 -1.44
N LEU A 28 -6.27 -2.47 -2.07
CA LEU A 28 -5.34 -2.39 -3.19
C LEU A 28 -6.02 -1.91 -4.48
N THR A 29 -7.35 -1.98 -4.58
CA THR A 29 -8.08 -1.44 -5.75
C THR A 29 -8.01 0.08 -5.81
N ARG A 30 -7.91 0.72 -4.65
CA ARG A 30 -7.69 2.17 -4.53
C ARG A 30 -6.24 2.58 -4.64
N ALA A 31 -5.31 1.67 -4.36
CA ALA A 31 -3.87 1.89 -4.50
C ALA A 31 -3.36 1.67 -5.93
N PHE A 32 -3.99 0.77 -6.69
CA PHE A 32 -3.58 0.39 -8.03
C PHE A 32 -4.75 0.51 -9.02
N PRO A 33 -4.81 1.58 -9.82
CA PRO A 33 -5.92 1.82 -10.76
C PRO A 33 -6.16 0.69 -11.77
N GLY A 34 -5.13 -0.09 -12.11
CA GLY A 34 -5.24 -1.23 -13.01
C GLY A 34 -5.58 -2.57 -12.33
N LEU A 35 -5.71 -2.59 -11.00
CA LEU A 35 -6.06 -3.82 -10.28
C LEU A 35 -7.56 -4.08 -10.43
N GLY A 36 -7.90 -5.24 -11.00
CA GLY A 36 -9.28 -5.56 -11.39
C GLY A 36 -9.63 -5.15 -12.81
N ASP A 37 -8.67 -4.60 -13.57
CA ASP A 37 -8.85 -4.42 -15.01
C ASP A 37 -9.00 -5.79 -15.71
N VAL A 38 -10.13 -5.96 -16.40
CA VAL A 38 -10.52 -7.17 -17.14
C VAL A 38 -9.98 -7.20 -18.56
N THR A 39 -9.19 -6.20 -18.99
CA THR A 39 -8.61 -6.16 -20.34
C THR A 39 -7.65 -7.31 -20.62
N ARG A 40 -7.01 -7.90 -19.61
CA ARG A 40 -6.12 -9.05 -19.76
C ARG A 40 -6.73 -10.29 -19.14
N ARG A 41 -7.09 -11.27 -19.98
CA ARG A 41 -7.63 -12.53 -19.48
C ARG A 41 -6.53 -13.38 -18.84
N GLN A 42 -6.86 -14.03 -17.73
CA GLN A 42 -5.87 -14.83 -16.99
C GLN A 42 -5.44 -16.09 -17.74
N ASP A 43 -6.29 -16.64 -18.62
CA ASP A 43 -6.01 -17.81 -19.45
C ASP A 43 -5.06 -17.53 -20.62
N GLU A 44 -4.94 -16.27 -21.04
CA GLU A 44 -3.97 -15.82 -22.05
C GLU A 44 -2.55 -15.62 -21.47
N LEU A 45 -2.41 -15.64 -20.14
CA LEU A 45 -1.12 -15.47 -19.48
C LEU A 45 -0.29 -16.78 -19.54
N PRO A 46 1.03 -16.69 -19.79
CA PRO A 46 1.92 -17.84 -19.65
C PRO A 46 1.79 -18.49 -18.27
N LEU A 47 1.84 -19.83 -18.22
CA LEU A 47 1.65 -20.60 -16.98
C LEU A 47 2.58 -20.13 -15.85
N TRP A 48 3.84 -19.80 -16.17
CA TRP A 48 4.82 -19.34 -15.17
C TRP A 48 4.41 -18.00 -14.53
N VAL A 49 3.74 -17.11 -15.26
CA VAL A 49 3.22 -15.84 -14.71
C VAL A 49 2.07 -16.14 -13.75
N ARG A 50 1.14 -17.03 -14.14
CA ARG A 50 0.00 -17.41 -13.30
C ARG A 50 0.45 -18.10 -12.02
N ALA A 51 1.44 -18.99 -12.11
CA ALA A 51 1.93 -19.78 -10.98
C ALA A 51 2.85 -19.00 -10.03
N CYS A 52 3.73 -18.13 -10.57
CA CYS A 52 4.79 -17.50 -9.80
C CYS A 52 4.64 -15.97 -9.64
N GLY A 53 3.69 -15.35 -10.35
CA GLY A 53 3.45 -13.91 -10.29
C GLY A 53 3.00 -13.44 -8.89
N LEU A 54 3.19 -12.14 -8.63
CA LEU A 54 2.75 -11.50 -7.39
C LEU A 54 1.22 -11.52 -7.29
N ARG A 55 0.71 -12.05 -6.18
CA ARG A 55 -0.71 -12.04 -5.86
C ARG A 55 -1.06 -10.76 -5.11
N LEU A 56 -1.91 -9.95 -5.73
CA LEU A 56 -2.49 -8.76 -5.12
C LEU A 56 -3.98 -9.06 -4.84
N GLU A 57 -4.30 -9.28 -3.56
CA GLU A 57 -5.68 -9.42 -3.10
C GLU A 57 -6.36 -8.05 -3.02
N LEU A 58 -7.69 -7.99 -3.10
CA LEU A 58 -8.42 -6.72 -3.08
C LEU A 58 -8.17 -5.94 -1.78
N GLN A 59 -8.10 -6.67 -0.65
CA GLN A 59 -7.68 -6.14 0.63
C GLN A 59 -6.58 -7.02 1.21
N ILE A 60 -5.54 -6.40 1.75
CA ILE A 60 -4.42 -7.10 2.38
C ILE A 60 -4.12 -6.50 3.75
N PRO A 61 -3.80 -7.31 4.78
CA PRO A 61 -3.30 -6.78 6.04
C PRO A 61 -1.98 -6.04 5.84
N GLY A 62 -1.83 -4.95 6.57
CA GLY A 62 -0.67 -4.09 6.56
C GLY A 62 -0.49 -3.35 7.87
N ARG A 63 0.48 -2.45 7.88
CA ARG A 63 0.80 -1.59 9.01
C ARG A 63 0.90 -0.16 8.52
N GLN A 64 0.15 0.74 9.14
CA GLN A 64 0.29 2.16 8.86
C GLN A 64 1.43 2.74 9.71
N LEU A 65 2.27 3.56 9.09
CA LEU A 65 3.47 4.14 9.69
C LEU A 65 3.38 5.67 9.85
N ALA A 66 2.61 6.34 9.01
CA ALA A 66 2.43 7.78 9.11
C ALA A 66 1.18 8.29 8.40
N TRP A 67 0.81 9.52 8.75
CA TRP A 67 0.02 10.45 7.93
C TRP A 67 0.88 11.65 7.54
N ILE A 68 0.71 12.11 6.30
CA ILE A 68 1.28 13.38 5.83
C ILE A 68 0.17 14.26 5.25
N ARG A 69 0.18 15.54 5.61
CA ARG A 69 -0.72 16.55 5.07
C ARG A 69 -0.19 17.01 3.72
N ARG A 70 -1.04 16.99 2.70
CA ARG A 70 -0.73 17.50 1.36
C ARG A 70 -0.93 19.01 1.31
N ALA A 71 -0.23 19.67 0.39
CA ALA A 71 -0.34 21.10 0.17
C ALA A 71 -1.74 21.54 -0.32
N ASP A 72 -2.52 20.62 -0.89
CA ASP A 72 -3.92 20.83 -1.30
C ASP A 72 -4.94 20.58 -0.18
N GLY A 73 -4.48 20.34 1.05
CA GLY A 73 -5.35 20.06 2.20
C GLY A 73 -5.77 18.59 2.33
N GLY A 74 -5.34 17.72 1.42
CA GLY A 74 -5.55 16.28 1.52
C GLY A 74 -4.63 15.60 2.55
N TRP A 75 -4.80 14.29 2.70
CA TRP A 75 -3.95 13.43 3.52
C TRP A 75 -3.38 12.30 2.66
N LEU A 76 -2.19 11.84 2.99
CA LEU A 76 -1.65 10.57 2.50
C LEU A 76 -1.18 9.74 3.69
N ALA A 77 -1.49 8.46 3.67
CA ALA A 77 -0.94 7.51 4.62
C ALA A 77 0.25 6.78 4.01
N GLN A 78 1.32 6.67 4.79
CA GLN A 78 2.34 5.67 4.51
C GLN A 78 1.92 4.35 5.17
N CYS A 79 1.85 3.28 4.40
CA CYS A 79 1.65 1.95 4.91
C CYS A 79 2.61 0.94 4.28
N VAL A 80 2.79 -0.18 4.96
CA VAL A 80 3.53 -1.34 4.47
C VAL A 80 2.63 -2.57 4.52
N CYS A 81 2.66 -3.36 3.46
CA CYS A 81 1.99 -4.64 3.38
C CYS A 81 2.94 -5.70 2.78
N TRP A 82 2.50 -6.96 2.81
CA TRP A 82 3.35 -8.07 2.39
C TRP A 82 2.66 -9.08 1.47
N PRO A 83 2.41 -8.73 0.20
CA PRO A 83 1.90 -9.68 -0.76
C PRO A 83 2.91 -10.82 -1.02
N THR A 84 2.38 -11.94 -1.50
CA THR A 84 3.15 -13.15 -1.82
C THR A 84 3.02 -13.51 -3.28
N SER A 85 3.92 -14.35 -3.80
CA SER A 85 3.70 -14.99 -5.10
C SER A 85 2.53 -15.97 -5.02
N THR A 86 1.87 -16.25 -6.15
CA THR A 86 0.74 -17.19 -6.21
C THR A 86 1.08 -18.58 -5.67
N ASN A 87 2.31 -19.06 -5.86
CA ASN A 87 2.79 -20.33 -5.31
C ASN A 87 3.29 -20.25 -3.85
N GLY A 88 3.20 -19.08 -3.20
CA GLY A 88 3.60 -18.88 -1.81
C GLY A 88 5.12 -18.90 -1.54
N GLN A 89 5.97 -19.11 -2.55
CA GLN A 89 7.42 -19.23 -2.34
C GLN A 89 8.15 -17.90 -2.18
N SER A 90 7.53 -16.78 -2.58
CA SER A 90 8.11 -15.45 -2.49
C SER A 90 7.21 -14.51 -1.71
N ARG A 91 7.82 -13.58 -0.96
CA ARG A 91 7.15 -12.51 -0.23
C ARG A 91 7.83 -11.19 -0.51
N LEU A 92 7.05 -10.15 -0.80
CA LEU A 92 7.54 -8.79 -1.05
C LEU A 92 7.13 -7.89 0.10
N ARG A 93 8.05 -7.07 0.63
CA ARG A 93 7.67 -5.94 1.48
C ARG A 93 7.35 -4.75 0.58
N MET A 94 6.08 -4.37 0.54
CA MET A 94 5.59 -3.32 -0.35
C MET A 94 5.18 -2.11 0.48
N GLN A 95 5.86 -0.99 0.28
CA GLN A 95 5.45 0.29 0.85
C GLN A 95 4.55 1.03 -0.12
N LEU A 96 3.44 1.57 0.39
CA LEU A 96 2.49 2.36 -0.38
C LEU A 96 2.26 3.71 0.28
N TRP A 97 1.99 4.70 -0.57
CA TRP A 97 1.39 5.97 -0.18
C TRP A 97 -0.03 5.98 -0.72
N VAL A 98 -1.01 6.00 0.17
CA VAL A 98 -2.42 5.84 -0.20
C VAL A 98 -3.29 6.91 0.41
N GLU A 99 -4.41 7.18 -0.24
CA GLU A 99 -5.45 8.05 0.29
C GLU A 99 -6.13 7.43 1.53
N PRO A 100 -6.75 8.23 2.41
CA PRO A 100 -7.40 7.71 3.61
C PRO A 100 -8.45 6.63 3.33
N GLN A 101 -9.22 6.77 2.26
CA GLN A 101 -10.23 5.80 1.85
C GLN A 101 -9.68 4.42 1.48
N ALA A 102 -8.37 4.26 1.30
CA ALA A 102 -7.73 2.98 1.02
C ALA A 102 -7.28 2.23 2.29
N LEU A 103 -7.49 2.80 3.48
CA LEU A 103 -7.10 2.18 4.75
C LEU A 103 -8.31 1.97 5.66
N THR A 104 -8.37 0.80 6.27
CA THR A 104 -9.32 0.49 7.34
C THR A 104 -8.53 0.01 8.56
N PRO A 105 -8.54 0.73 9.70
CA PRO A 105 -7.93 0.26 10.93
C PRO A 105 -8.49 -1.09 11.37
N VAL A 106 -7.64 -1.96 11.90
CA VAL A 106 -8.07 -3.16 12.62
C VAL A 106 -8.34 -2.74 14.06
N GLU A 107 -9.57 -2.92 14.55
CA GLU A 107 -9.94 -2.68 15.95
C GLU A 107 -9.33 -3.70 16.90
#